data_AF-A0A1G5SHG3-F1
#
_entry.id   AF-A0A1G5SHG3-F1
#
_cell.length_a   1.000
_cell.length_b   1.000
_cell.length_c   1.000
_cell.angle_alpha   90.00
_cell.angle_beta   90.00
_cell.angle_gamma   90.00
#
_symmetry.space_group_name_H-M   'P 1'
#
loop_
_entity.id
_entity.type
_entity.pdbx_description
1 polymer ?
#
loop_
_entity_poly.entity_id
_entity_poly.type
_entity_poly.pdbx_seq_one_letter_code
_entity_poly.pdbx_strand_id
1 'polypeptide(L)'
;MAFGYGKNDRSVHAVIGKGSSEQSVIYNLYSNDCGKRWVKPVRMGDDTGLHGDVAVNANGRLVVMIWGVIADDGLAIIAAEQLRNGKFTEPVKLFAPGVRAAFPRKSW
;
A
#
# COMPACT_ATOMS: atom_id res chain seq x y z
N MET A 1 -4.02 6.17 -6.17
CA MET A 1 -4.90 5.29 -6.98
C MET A 1 -4.06 4.75 -8.12
N ALA A 2 -4.15 3.45 -8.42
CA ALA A 2 -3.46 2.84 -9.55
C ALA A 2 -4.43 1.99 -10.38
N PHE A 3 -4.13 1.87 -11.66
CA PHE A 3 -4.89 1.08 -12.62
C PHE A 3 -4.02 -0.11 -13.04
N GLY A 4 -4.51 -1.33 -12.78
CA GLY A 4 -3.82 -2.57 -13.15
C GLY A 4 -3.91 -2.86 -14.64
N TYR A 5 -2.91 -3.53 -15.22
CA TYR A 5 -2.99 -4.08 -16.58
C TYR A 5 -2.77 -5.60 -16.57
N GLY A 6 -3.70 -6.33 -17.19
CA GLY A 6 -3.77 -7.78 -17.25
C GLY A 6 -5.12 -8.18 -17.86
N LYS A 7 -5.30 -9.46 -18.25
CA LYS A 7 -6.38 -10.00 -19.13
C LYS A 7 -7.85 -9.63 -18.80
N ASN A 8 -8.11 -8.87 -17.72
CA ASN A 8 -9.37 -8.24 -17.34
C ASN A 8 -9.18 -6.72 -17.13
N ASP A 9 -9.09 -5.95 -18.22
CA ASP A 9 -8.68 -4.53 -18.34
C ASP A 9 -9.51 -3.44 -17.61
N ARG A 10 -10.09 -3.68 -16.42
CA ARG A 10 -10.92 -2.66 -15.74
C ARG A 10 -10.83 -2.62 -14.21
N SER A 11 -9.72 -3.06 -13.63
CA SER A 11 -9.56 -2.95 -12.17
C SER A 11 -8.99 -1.59 -11.75
N VAL A 12 -9.72 -0.90 -10.88
CA VAL A 12 -9.27 0.33 -10.21
C VAL A 12 -8.87 -0.05 -8.79
N HIS A 13 -7.64 0.26 -8.39
CA HIS A 13 -7.16 0.04 -7.02
C HIS A 13 -6.93 1.37 -6.32
N ALA A 14 -7.40 1.45 -5.08
CA ALA A 14 -7.15 2.57 -4.20
C ALA A 14 -6.64 2.09 -2.84
N VAL A 15 -5.90 2.99 -2.20
CA VAL A 15 -5.43 2.85 -0.83
C VAL A 15 -6.08 3.97 -0.03
N ILE A 16 -6.64 3.61 1.12
CA ILE A 16 -7.28 4.57 2.03
C ILE A 16 -6.69 4.41 3.41
N GLY A 17 -6.51 5.54 4.11
CA GLY A 17 -6.19 5.55 5.52
C GLY A 17 -7.46 5.63 6.36
N LYS A 18 -7.52 4.84 7.42
CA LYS A 18 -8.46 5.02 8.52
C LYS A 18 -7.66 5.33 9.77
N GLY A 19 -7.70 6.59 10.19
CA GLY A 19 -7.07 7.06 11.43
C GLY A 19 -8.08 7.22 12.56
N SER A 20 -7.67 6.89 13.78
CA SER A 20 -8.20 7.39 15.05
C SER A 20 -7.08 8.17 15.76
N SER A 21 -7.35 8.70 16.95
CA SER A 21 -6.31 9.33 17.78
C SER A 21 -5.18 8.36 18.20
N GLU A 22 -5.43 7.04 18.13
CA GLU A 22 -4.51 6.01 18.65
C GLU A 22 -3.97 5.08 17.57
N GLN A 23 -4.62 5.00 16.40
CA GLN A 23 -4.31 4.02 15.37
C GLN A 23 -4.43 4.61 13.97
N SER A 24 -3.51 4.25 13.08
CA SER A 24 -3.59 4.57 11.66
C SER A 24 -3.44 3.29 10.84
N VAL A 25 -4.50 2.90 10.14
CA VAL A 25 -4.53 1.67 9.36
C VAL A 25 -4.71 2.01 7.88
N ILE A 26 -3.88 1.41 7.03
CA ILE A 26 -4.05 1.49 5.57
C ILE A 26 -4.85 0.29 5.08
N TYR A 27 -5.78 0.54 4.17
CA TYR A 27 -6.53 -0.51 3.48
C TYR A 27 -6.34 -0.39 1.97
N ASN A 28 -6.20 -1.53 1.30
CA ASN A 28 -6.37 -1.64 -0.15
C ASN A 28 -7.82 -2.01 -0.45
N LEU A 29 -8.37 -1.42 -1.50
CA LEU A 29 -9.66 -1.78 -2.03
C LEU A 29 -9.64 -1.65 -3.55
N TYR A 30 -10.44 -2.47 -4.20
CA TYR A 30 -10.49 -2.50 -5.66
C TYR A 30 -11.92 -2.57 -6.18
N SER A 31 -12.07 -2.11 -7.41
CA SER A 31 -13.29 -2.18 -8.19
C SER A 31 -12.98 -2.84 -9.51
N ASN A 32 -13.85 -3.75 -9.97
CA ASN A 32 -13.78 -4.38 -11.29
C ASN A 32 -14.77 -3.77 -12.30
N ASP A 33 -15.48 -2.71 -11.91
CA ASP A 33 -16.53 -2.06 -12.69
C ASP A 33 -16.32 -0.54 -12.80
N CYS A 34 -15.05 -0.14 -12.93
CA CYS A 34 -14.62 1.25 -13.10
C CYS A 34 -15.04 2.18 -11.93
N GLY A 35 -15.01 1.66 -10.70
CA GLY A 35 -15.29 2.43 -9.49
C GLY A 35 -16.75 2.51 -9.07
N LYS A 36 -17.67 1.82 -9.77
CA LYS A 36 -19.11 1.82 -9.42
C LYS A 36 -19.38 1.02 -8.15
N ARG A 37 -18.67 -0.10 -7.97
CA ARG A 37 -18.72 -0.94 -6.78
C ARG A 37 -17.31 -1.31 -6.35
N TRP A 38 -17.13 -1.38 -5.04
CA TRP A 38 -15.86 -1.70 -4.41
C TRP A 38 -16.00 -2.98 -3.60
N VAL A 39 -14.97 -3.81 -3.63
CA VAL A 39 -14.92 -5.00 -2.78
C VAL A 39 -14.61 -4.63 -1.33
N LYS A 40 -14.77 -5.60 -0.43
CA LYS A 40 -14.38 -5.44 0.98
C LYS A 40 -12.91 -5.03 1.10
N PRO A 41 -12.58 -3.99 1.90
CA PRO A 41 -11.21 -3.54 2.09
C PRO A 41 -10.33 -4.63 2.70
N VAL A 42 -9.10 -4.75 2.18
CA VAL A 42 -8.04 -5.60 2.71
C VAL A 42 -7.12 -4.73 3.55
N ARG A 43 -6.92 -5.09 4.82
CA ARG A 43 -5.98 -4.38 5.70
C ARG A 43 -4.54 -4.60 5.23
N MET A 44 -3.77 -3.52 5.22
CA MET A 44 -2.38 -3.51 4.79
C MET A 44 -1.50 -3.14 5.99
N GLY A 45 -0.54 -4.00 6.34
CA GLY A 45 0.33 -3.79 7.50
C GLY A 45 -0.43 -3.81 8.84
N ASP A 46 0.12 -3.09 9.81
CA ASP A 46 -0.40 -2.95 11.17
C ASP A 46 -1.21 -1.63 11.37
N ASP A 47 -1.34 -1.17 12.62
CA ASP A 47 -2.07 0.04 13.03
C ASP A 47 -1.17 1.28 13.15
N THR A 48 0.00 1.23 12.53
CA THR A 48 0.97 2.33 12.51
C THR A 48 1.15 2.93 11.11
N GLY A 49 0.42 2.44 10.11
CA GLY A 49 0.52 2.90 8.72
C GLY A 49 -0.06 4.30 8.52
N LEU A 50 0.79 5.29 8.24
CA LEU A 50 0.37 6.70 8.10
C LEU A 50 -0.11 7.05 6.69
N HIS A 51 0.47 6.42 5.67
CA HIS A 51 0.16 6.71 4.28
C HIS A 51 0.35 5.46 3.42
N GLY A 52 -0.38 5.40 2.31
CA GLY A 52 -0.25 4.33 1.34
C GLY A 52 -0.12 4.86 -0.08
N ASP A 53 0.72 4.19 -0.85
CA ASP A 53 0.86 4.34 -2.29
C ASP A 53 0.56 2.99 -2.96
N VAL A 54 0.23 3.05 -4.25
CA VAL A 54 -0.04 1.86 -5.04
C VAL A 54 0.53 2.03 -6.44
N ALA A 55 1.16 0.98 -6.94
CA ALA A 55 1.77 0.93 -8.26
C ALA A 55 1.53 -0.44 -8.91
N VAL A 56 1.88 -0.57 -10.20
CA VAL A 56 1.83 -1.82 -10.94
C VAL A 56 3.24 -2.11 -11.45
N ASN A 57 3.77 -3.30 -11.15
CA ASN A 57 5.11 -3.68 -11.59
C ASN A 57 5.14 -4.13 -13.06
N ALA A 58 6.33 -4.38 -13.59
CA ALA A 58 6.53 -4.80 -14.98
C ALA A 58 5.82 -6.11 -15.38
N ASN A 59 5.46 -6.95 -14.38
CA ASN A 59 4.71 -8.19 -14.58
C ASN A 59 3.18 -7.98 -14.49
N GLY A 60 2.70 -6.73 -14.40
CA GLY A 60 1.29 -6.39 -14.24
C GLY A 60 0.73 -6.66 -12.84
N ARG A 61 1.59 -6.90 -11.84
CA ARG A 61 1.12 -7.16 -10.46
C ARG A 61 1.01 -5.87 -9.67
N LEU A 62 -0.04 -5.77 -8.87
CA LEU A 62 -0.24 -4.64 -7.97
C LEU A 62 0.77 -4.69 -6.84
N VAL A 63 1.43 -3.57 -6.57
CA VAL A 63 2.30 -3.38 -5.41
C VAL A 63 1.69 -2.27 -4.57
N VAL A 64 1.42 -2.57 -3.30
CA VAL A 64 0.99 -1.58 -2.32
C VAL A 64 2.17 -1.26 -1.42
N MET A 65 2.48 0.03 -1.30
CA MET A 65 3.53 0.55 -0.45
C MET A 65 2.89 1.31 0.71
N ILE A 66 3.43 1.15 1.90
CA ILE A 66 3.02 1.88 3.10
C ILE A 66 4.26 2.54 3.66
N TRP A 67 4.20 3.84 3.91
CA TRP A 67 5.30 4.56 4.56
C TRP A 67 4.85 5.19 5.87
N GLY A 68 5.82 5.39 6.76
CA GLY A 68 5.58 5.92 8.10
C GLY A 68 5.12 4.86 9.09
N VAL A 69 5.34 3.57 8.81
CA VAL A 69 5.09 2.47 9.74
C VAL A 69 6.09 2.56 10.89
N ILE A 70 5.63 2.41 12.13
CA ILE A 70 6.51 2.39 13.30
C ILE A 70 7.10 0.98 13.42
N ALA A 71 8.41 0.86 13.23
CA ALA A 71 9.16 -0.37 13.45
C ALA A 71 10.20 -0.17 14.57
N ASP A 72 10.84 -1.25 15.00
CA ASP A 72 11.83 -1.25 16.09
C ASP A 72 12.98 -0.24 15.90
N ASP A 73 13.34 0.06 14.64
CA ASP A 73 14.41 0.98 14.25
C ASP A 73 13.92 2.38 13.84
N GLY A 74 12.62 2.66 14.00
CA GLY A 74 11.97 3.91 13.66
C GLY A 74 11.03 3.79 12.47
N LEU A 75 10.86 4.88 11.72
CA LEU A 75 9.94 4.90 10.59
C LEU A 75 10.42 4.01 9.45
N ALA A 76 9.51 3.16 8.97
CA ALA A 76 9.74 2.24 7.89
C ALA A 76 8.84 2.53 6.68
N ILE A 77 9.38 2.20 5.51
CA ILE A 77 8.63 1.94 4.28
C ILE A 77 8.56 0.43 4.08
N ILE A 78 7.36 -0.10 4.02
CA ILE A 78 7.08 -1.50 3.70
C ILE A 78 6.30 -1.61 2.39
N ALA A 79 6.42 -2.75 1.72
CA ALA A 79 5.63 -3.05 0.54
C ALA A 79 5.12 -4.48 0.55
N ALA A 80 3.94 -4.68 -0.02
CA ALA A 80 3.36 -5.99 -0.28
C ALA A 80 2.90 -6.08 -1.73
N GLU A 81 3.19 -7.21 -2.37
CA GLU A 81 2.79 -7.49 -3.75
C GLU A 81 1.53 -8.35 -3.77
N GLN A 82 0.60 -8.05 -4.69
CA GLN A 82 -0.55 -8.90 -4.93
C GLN A 82 -0.15 -10.11 -5.79
N LEU A 83 -0.38 -11.30 -5.23
CA LEU A 83 -0.23 -12.58 -5.89
C LEU A 83 -1.39 -12.84 -6.86
N ARG A 84 -1.19 -13.80 -7.78
CA ARG A 84 -2.20 -14.19 -8.78
C ARG A 84 -3.54 -14.63 -8.19
N ASN A 85 -3.55 -15.10 -6.94
CA ASN A 85 -4.74 -15.51 -6.22
C ASN A 85 -5.45 -14.35 -5.49
N GLY A 86 -5.00 -13.10 -5.71
CA GLY A 86 -5.55 -11.90 -5.11
C GLY A 86 -5.07 -11.59 -3.69
N LYS A 87 -4.31 -12.50 -3.05
CA LYS A 87 -3.70 -12.26 -1.73
C LYS A 87 -2.47 -11.38 -1.85
N PHE A 88 -2.16 -10.64 -0.80
CA PHE A 88 -0.89 -9.92 -0.68
C PHE A 88 0.17 -10.80 -0.05
N THR A 89 1.43 -10.58 -0.43
CA THR A 89 2.59 -11.14 0.28
C THR A 89 2.70 -10.57 1.69
N GLU A 90 3.50 -11.21 2.54
CA GLU A 90 3.97 -10.56 3.76
C GLU A 90 4.72 -9.27 3.39
N PRO A 91 4.53 -8.17 4.15
CA PRO A 91 5.21 -6.92 3.86
C PRO A 91 6.71 -7.04 4.05
N VAL A 92 7.48 -6.47 3.11
CA VAL A 92 8.94 -6.38 3.18
C VAL A 92 9.39 -4.94 3.37
N LYS A 93 10.39 -4.69 4.21
CA LYS A 93 11.03 -3.36 4.31
C LYS A 93 11.78 -3.04 3.01
N LEU A 94 11.64 -1.80 2.53
CA LEU A 94 12.21 -1.36 1.26
C LEU A 94 13.56 -0.60 1.39
N PHE A 95 14.15 -0.58 2.56
CA PHE A 95 15.40 0.14 2.84
C PHE A 95 16.33 -0.72 3.69
N ALA A 96 17.62 -0.46 3.59
CA ALA A 96 18.63 -1.19 4.34
C ALA A 96 18.55 -0.86 5.84
N PRO A 97 18.93 -1.80 6.74
CA PRO A 97 19.03 -1.52 8.17
C PRO A 97 19.87 -0.27 8.46
N GLY A 98 19.42 0.56 9.40
CA GLY A 98 20.11 1.81 9.78
C GLY A 98 19.85 3.00 8.85
N VAL A 99 19.16 2.81 7.72
CA VAL A 99 18.66 3.93 6.90
C VAL A 99 17.29 4.34 7.46
N ARG A 100 17.12 5.61 7.82
CA ARG A 100 15.80 6.11 8.22
C ARG A 100 15.01 6.55 7.01
N ALA A 101 13.78 6.04 6.88
CA ALA A 101 12.83 6.59 5.93
C ALA A 101 12.56 8.07 6.29
N ALA A 102 12.68 8.96 5.32
CA ALA A 102 12.36 10.36 5.46
C ALA A 102 11.40 10.79 4.36
N PHE A 103 10.38 11.54 4.73
CA PHE A 103 9.55 12.25 3.77
C PHE A 103 10.39 13.36 3.10
N PRO A 104 10.20 13.63 1.80
CA PRO A 104 10.83 14.79 1.15
C PRO A 104 10.48 16.05 1.94
N ARG A 105 11.48 16.68 2.55
CA ARG A 105 11.30 18.00 3.17
C ARG A 105 11.69 19.02 2.14
N LYS A 106 10.84 20.04 1.91
CA LYS A 106 11.32 21.25 1.26
C LYS A 106 12.35 21.87 2.19
N SER A 107 13.60 21.93 1.76
CA SER A 107 14.57 22.88 2.31
C SER A 107 14.13 24.26 1.82
N TRP A 108 13.65 25.10 2.72
CA TRP A 108 13.52 26.53 2.47
C TRP A 108 14.88 27.19 2.66
#